data_AF-A0A3D3EWE7-F1
#
_entry.id   AF-A0A3D3EWE7-F1
#
_cell.length_a   1.000
_cell.length_b   1.000
_cell.length_c   1.000
_cell.angle_alpha   90.00
_cell.angle_beta   90.00
_cell.angle_gamma   90.00
#
_symmetry.space_group_name_H-M   'P 1'
#
loop_
_entity.id
_entity.type
_entity.pdbx_description
1 polymer ?
#
loop_
_entity_poly.entity_id
_entity_poly.type
_entity_poly.pdbx_seq_one_letter_code
_entity_poly.pdbx_strand_id
1 'polypeptide(L)'
;ILRQAAAAEDAGAFMLVLEGIPELLGKKISASLHIPTIGIGAGRYCDGQVLVYHDLLGYSRMQAKFVKQYADLNESIPKAIMQYSREVREGLFPTREHSYYPID
;
A
#
# COMPACT_ATOMS: atom_id res chain seq x y z
N ILE A 1 1.61 16.87 19.32
CA ILE A 1 2.30 16.38 18.10
C ILE A 1 3.69 16.98 17.95
N LEU A 2 3.89 18.27 17.67
CA LEU A 2 5.25 18.81 17.44
C LEU A 2 6.23 18.56 18.60
N ARG A 3 5.81 18.81 19.85
CA ARG A 3 6.62 18.46 21.04
C ARG A 3 6.84 16.96 21.23
N GLN A 4 5.89 16.12 20.79
CA GLN A 4 6.01 14.66 20.89
C GLN A 4 7.01 14.14 19.86
N ALA A 5 7.05 14.72 18.66
CA ALA A 5 8.02 14.37 17.63
C ALA A 5 9.45 14.67 18.09
N ALA A 6 9.68 15.87 18.67
CA ALA A 6 10.96 16.23 19.27
C ALA A 6 11.34 15.30 20.43
N ALA A 7 10.40 15.01 21.34
CA ALA A 7 10.68 14.11 22.47
C ALA A 7 11.03 12.68 22.01
N ALA A 8 10.47 12.20 20.89
CA ALA A 8 10.81 10.91 20.33
C ALA A 8 12.22 10.91 19.71
N GLU A 9 12.61 11.98 19.02
CA GLU A 9 13.99 12.19 18.54
C GLU A 9 14.99 12.25 19.72
N ASP A 10 14.69 13.04 20.76
CA ASP A 10 15.52 13.16 21.96
C ASP A 10 15.69 11.80 22.69
N ALA A 11 14.67 10.94 22.62
CA ALA A 11 14.70 9.58 23.15
C ALA A 11 15.50 8.58 22.29
N GLY A 12 16.03 9.02 21.13
CA GLY A 12 16.87 8.21 20.25
C GLY A 12 16.12 7.51 19.12
N ALA A 13 14.89 7.94 18.78
CA ALA A 13 14.26 7.47 17.55
C ALA A 13 15.15 7.85 16.34
N PHE A 14 15.34 6.92 15.41
CA PHE A 14 16.16 7.15 14.21
C PHE A 14 15.33 7.62 13.00
N MET A 15 14.01 7.50 13.08
CA MET A 15 13.03 7.98 12.08
C MET A 15 11.63 8.05 12.71
N LEU A 16 10.71 8.81 12.11
CA LEU A 16 9.31 8.89 12.56
C LEU A 16 8.32 8.71 11.42
N VAL A 17 7.23 7.99 11.69
CA VAL A 17 6.04 7.99 10.81
C VAL A 17 5.08 9.08 11.27
N LEU A 18 4.64 9.92 10.33
CA LEU A 18 3.61 10.94 10.54
C LEU A 18 2.34 10.50 9.81
N GLU A 19 1.28 10.24 10.58
CA GLU A 19 0.01 9.69 10.06
C GLU A 19 -1.15 10.66 10.27
N GLY A 20 -1.93 10.90 9.22
CA GLY A 20 -3.22 11.58 9.32
C GLY A 20 -3.17 13.01 9.87
N ILE A 21 -2.14 13.77 9.54
CA ILE A 21 -1.96 15.16 9.99
C ILE A 21 -2.04 16.16 8.83
N PRO A 22 -2.38 17.45 9.09
CA PRO A 22 -2.36 18.48 8.05
C PRO A 22 -0.99 18.60 7.36
N GLU A 23 -0.96 18.82 6.04
CA GLU A 23 0.28 18.96 5.26
C GLU A 23 1.23 20.03 5.82
N LEU A 24 0.70 21.18 6.25
CA LEU A 24 1.51 22.24 6.85
C LEU A 24 2.14 21.81 8.19
N LEU A 25 1.46 20.95 8.95
CA LEU A 25 2.02 20.38 10.18
C LEU A 25 3.09 19.33 9.86
N GLY A 26 2.86 18.46 8.87
CA GLY A 26 3.87 17.51 8.39
C GLY A 26 5.14 18.21 7.90
N LYS A 27 4.99 19.29 7.12
CA LYS A 27 6.10 20.16 6.71
C LYS A 27 6.86 20.74 7.91
N LYS A 28 6.12 21.28 8.89
CA LYS A 28 6.72 21.92 10.07
C LYS A 28 7.51 20.93 10.92
N ILE A 29 6.98 19.71 11.11
CA ILE A 29 7.66 18.66 11.88
C ILE A 29 8.91 18.20 11.14
N SER A 30 8.81 17.87 9.85
CA SER A 30 9.93 17.40 9.04
C SER A 30 11.07 18.42 8.98
N ALA A 31 10.75 19.71 8.89
CA ALA A 31 11.76 20.77 8.92
C ALA A 31 12.38 21.03 10.31
N SER A 32 11.81 20.47 11.39
CA SER A 32 12.26 20.71 12.77
C SER A 32 13.09 19.58 13.38
N LEU A 33 13.10 18.40 12.75
CA LEU A 33 13.85 17.22 13.20
C LEU A 33 15.10 17.03 12.36
N HIS A 34 16.10 16.36 12.93
CA HIS A 34 17.31 15.91 12.23
C HIS A 34 17.14 14.49 11.66
N ILE A 35 16.23 13.70 12.21
CA ILE A 35 15.88 12.35 11.73
C ILE A 35 14.83 12.37 10.61
N PRO A 36 14.83 11.37 9.71
CA PRO A 36 13.86 11.30 8.61
C PRO A 36 12.41 11.16 9.09
N THR A 37 11.50 11.82 8.40
CA THR A 37 10.05 11.63 8.55
C THR A 37 9.45 10.87 7.37
N ILE A 38 8.54 9.95 7.65
CA ILE A 38 7.80 9.16 6.65
C ILE A 38 6.31 9.50 6.75
N GLY A 39 5.74 10.05 5.70
CA GLY A 39 4.33 10.47 5.67
C GLY A 39 3.38 9.37 5.22
N ILE A 40 2.23 9.25 5.89
CA ILE A 40 1.03 8.56 5.39
C ILE A 40 -0.18 9.45 5.65
N GLY A 41 -0.64 10.15 4.61
CA GLY A 41 -1.63 11.21 4.79
C GLY A 41 -1.11 12.40 5.61
N ALA A 42 0.20 12.66 5.59
CA ALA A 42 0.85 13.81 6.26
C ALA A 42 1.37 14.88 5.29
N GLY A 43 0.98 14.80 4.01
CA GLY A 43 1.42 15.70 2.96
C GLY A 43 2.79 15.37 2.38
N ARG A 44 3.16 16.09 1.32
CA ARG A 44 4.32 15.77 0.46
C ARG A 44 5.69 16.22 0.99
N TYR A 45 5.72 16.89 2.14
CA TYR A 45 6.93 17.51 2.69
C TYR A 45 7.65 16.64 3.74
N CYS A 46 7.20 15.39 3.94
CA CYS A 46 8.00 14.40 4.68
C CYS A 46 9.10 13.85 3.78
N ASP A 47 10.21 13.38 4.36
CA ASP A 47 11.39 12.90 3.62
C ASP A 47 11.12 11.61 2.81
N GLY A 48 10.17 10.81 3.29
CA GLY A 48 9.65 9.64 2.59
C GLY A 48 8.14 9.51 2.73
N GLN A 49 7.57 8.48 2.09
CA GLN A 49 6.14 8.18 2.14
C GLN A 49 5.93 6.69 2.36
N VAL A 50 4.84 6.33 3.04
CA VAL A 50 4.40 4.95 3.21
C VAL A 50 2.91 4.84 2.91
N LEU A 51 2.52 3.74 2.27
CA LEU A 51 1.14 3.33 2.05
C LEU A 51 1.04 1.83 2.32
N VAL A 52 -0.15 1.36 2.71
CA VAL A 52 -0.43 -0.07 2.77
C VAL A 52 -0.57 -0.57 1.33
N TYR A 53 0.16 -1.64 0.97
CA TYR A 53 0.22 -2.09 -0.42
C TYR A 53 -1.15 -2.56 -0.95
N HIS A 54 -2.04 -3.05 -0.08
CA HIS A 54 -3.41 -3.43 -0.44
C HIS A 54 -4.19 -2.22 -0.96
N ASP A 55 -4.14 -1.10 -0.23
CA ASP A 55 -4.81 0.15 -0.61
C ASP A 55 -4.20 0.73 -1.89
N LEU A 56 -2.86 0.66 -2.01
CA LEU A 56 -2.13 1.07 -3.21
C LEU A 56 -2.58 0.28 -4.44
N LEU A 57 -2.80 -1.02 -4.31
CA LEU A 57 -3.22 -1.90 -5.40
C LEU A 57 -4.75 -1.98 -5.57
N GLY A 58 -5.52 -1.18 -4.82
CA GLY A 58 -6.98 -1.20 -4.90
C GLY A 58 -7.60 -2.53 -4.47
N TYR A 59 -6.93 -3.28 -3.58
CA TYR A 59 -7.45 -4.47 -2.92
C TYR A 59 -7.93 -4.12 -1.50
N SER A 60 -8.90 -3.22 -1.41
CA SER A 60 -9.39 -2.66 -0.14
C SER A 60 -10.89 -2.39 -0.23
N ARG A 61 -11.64 -2.59 0.87
CA ARG A 61 -13.09 -2.29 0.89
C ARG A 61 -13.41 -0.80 0.96
N MET A 62 -12.51 0.01 1.50
CA MET A 62 -12.69 1.45 1.65
C MET A 62 -11.45 2.19 1.18
N GLN A 63 -11.63 3.21 0.35
CA GLN A 63 -10.53 4.04 -0.11
C GLN A 63 -10.33 5.22 0.84
N ALA A 64 -9.22 5.22 1.58
CA ALA A 64 -8.83 6.38 2.37
C ALA A 64 -8.43 7.55 1.44
N LYS A 65 -8.83 8.78 1.78
CA LYS A 65 -8.63 9.99 0.95
C LYS A 65 -7.16 10.22 0.54
N PHE A 66 -6.20 9.83 1.38
CA PHE A 66 -4.77 10.04 1.14
C PHE A 66 -4.14 8.95 0.25
N VAL A 67 -4.88 7.91 -0.12
CA VAL A 67 -4.38 6.82 -0.95
C VAL A 67 -4.62 7.14 -2.42
N LYS A 68 -3.54 7.13 -3.20
CA LYS A 68 -3.62 6.98 -4.65
C LYS A 68 -3.59 5.48 -4.98
N GLN A 69 -4.65 5.00 -5.64
CA GLN A 69 -4.66 3.66 -6.21
C GLN A 69 -3.85 3.63 -7.51
N TYR A 70 -3.01 2.62 -7.67
CA TYR A 70 -2.18 2.37 -8.85
C TYR A 70 -2.67 1.16 -9.65
N ALA A 71 -3.58 0.37 -9.08
CA ALA A 71 -4.28 -0.74 -9.74
C ALA A 71 -5.70 -0.89 -9.14
N ASP A 72 -6.56 -1.65 -9.81
CA ASP A 72 -7.86 -2.08 -9.28
C ASP A 72 -7.90 -3.61 -9.18
N LEU A 73 -7.36 -4.13 -8.08
CA LEU A 73 -7.40 -5.56 -7.79
C LEU A 73 -8.77 -6.04 -7.30
N ASN A 74 -9.63 -5.15 -6.78
CA ASN A 74 -11.02 -5.48 -6.48
C ASN A 74 -11.78 -5.87 -7.76
N GLU A 75 -11.44 -5.29 -8.91
CA GLU A 75 -11.97 -5.71 -10.21
C GLU A 75 -11.20 -6.91 -10.79
N SER A 76 -9.87 -6.87 -10.76
CA SER A 76 -9.02 -7.84 -11.47
C SER A 76 -9.06 -9.24 -10.85
N ILE A 77 -9.06 -9.34 -9.51
CA ILE A 77 -9.02 -10.64 -8.81
C ILE A 77 -10.30 -11.45 -9.07
N PRO A 78 -11.53 -10.91 -8.88
CA PRO A 78 -12.74 -11.66 -9.16
C PRO A 78 -12.84 -12.11 -10.62
N LYS A 79 -12.44 -11.26 -11.57
CA LYS A 79 -12.40 -11.62 -13.00
C LYS A 79 -11.49 -12.82 -13.25
N ALA A 80 -10.27 -12.81 -12.71
CA ALA A 80 -9.32 -13.91 -12.87
C ALA A 80 -9.85 -15.23 -12.25
N ILE A 81 -10.43 -15.15 -11.05
CA ILE A 81 -11.01 -16.32 -10.38
C ILE A 81 -12.21 -16.88 -11.16
N MET A 82 -13.09 -16.00 -11.66
CA MET A 82 -14.24 -16.44 -12.48
C MET A 82 -13.80 -17.05 -13.80
N GLN A 83 -12.79 -16.48 -14.46
CA GLN A 83 -12.21 -17.04 -15.69
C GLN A 83 -11.66 -18.44 -15.45
N TYR A 84 -10.80 -18.61 -14.45
CA TYR A 84 -10.24 -19.91 -14.06
C TYR A 84 -11.36 -20.91 -13.77
N SER A 85 -12.34 -20.50 -12.97
CA SER A 85 -13.46 -21.36 -12.58
C SER A 85 -14.33 -21.77 -13.78
N ARG A 86 -14.48 -20.90 -14.78
CA ARG A 86 -15.16 -21.23 -16.04
C ARG A 86 -14.33 -22.24 -16.84
N GLU A 87 -13.05 -21.97 -17.05
CA GLU A 87 -12.16 -22.84 -17.83
C GLU A 87 -12.06 -24.25 -17.25
N VAL A 88 -12.07 -24.41 -15.92
CA VAL A 88 -12.12 -25.73 -15.28
C VAL A 88 -13.45 -26.45 -15.56
N ARG A 89 -14.59 -25.75 -15.46
CA ARG A 89 -15.91 -26.35 -15.69
C ARG A 89 -16.15 -26.72 -17.15
N GLU A 90 -15.57 -25.97 -18.07
CA GLU A 90 -15.66 -26.19 -19.52
C GLU A 90 -14.60 -27.17 -20.03
N GLY A 91 -13.68 -27.65 -19.17
CA GLY A 91 -12.59 -28.55 -19.56
C GLY A 91 -11.51 -27.88 -20.42
N LEU A 92 -11.43 -26.54 -20.39
CA LEU A 92 -10.40 -25.76 -21.09
C LEU A 92 -9.08 -25.71 -20.30
N PHE A 93 -9.14 -25.88 -18.98
CA PHE A 93 -7.97 -26.01 -18.10
C PHE A 93 -8.09 -27.28 -17.22
N PRO A 94 -6.98 -28.02 -16.97
CA PRO A 94 -5.63 -27.80 -17.50
C PRO A 94 -5.49 -28.19 -18.98
N THR A 95 -4.56 -27.54 -19.67
CA THR A 95 -4.14 -27.95 -21.02
C THR A 95 -2.94 -28.92 -20.94
N ARG A 96 -2.51 -29.45 -22.08
CA ARG A 96 -1.29 -30.28 -22.15
C ARG A 96 -0.03 -29.60 -21.60
N GLU A 97 0.12 -28.29 -21.77
CA GLU A 97 1.23 -27.50 -21.22
C GLU A 97 1.26 -27.51 -19.68
N HIS A 98 0.08 -27.64 -19.06
CA HIS A 98 -0.10 -27.64 -17.61
C HIS A 98 -0.16 -29.05 -17.01
N SER A 99 0.19 -30.09 -17.80
CA SER A 99 0.04 -31.50 -17.42
C SER A 99 1.37 -32.26 -17.51
N TYR A 100 1.60 -33.21 -16.61
CA TYR A 100 2.75 -34.12 -16.66
C TYR A 100 2.44 -35.37 -17.48
N TYR A 101 3.44 -35.92 -18.16
CA TYR A 101 3.32 -37.14 -18.98
C TYR A 101 3.20 -38.43 -18.14
N PRO A 102 2.59 -39.52 -18.68
CA PRO A 102 2.00 -39.63 -20.01
C PRO A 102 0.63 -38.95 -20.10
N ILE A 103 0.37 -38.28 -21.23
CA ILE A 103 -0.93 -37.70 -21.56
C ILE A 103 -1.53 -38.55 -22.67
N ASP A 104 -2.77 -38.97 -22.51
CA ASP A 104 -3.54 -39.71 -23.52
C ASP A 104 -3.67 -38.93 -24.86
#